data_AF-A0A7V9VUU9-F1
#
_entry.id   AF-A0A7V9VUU9-F1
#
_cell.length_a   1.000
_cell.length_b   1.000
_cell.length_c   1.000
_cell.angle_alpha   90.00
_cell.angle_beta   90.00
_cell.angle_gamma   90.00
#
_symmetry.space_group_name_H-M   'P 1'
#
loop_
_entity.id
_entity.type
_entity.pdbx_description
1 polymer ?
#
loop_
_entity_poly.entity_id
_entity_poly.type
_entity_poly.pdbx_seq_one_letter_code
_entity_poly.pdbx_strand_id
1 'polypeptide(L)'
;MFTHARKAMNAACFAPDHDGGGAGPDDSPAAPGAHDSIDAAGDREVMTVDESGRSIEAVIATLASAPIDIGRFIEGKSDADLTRPAQDGGWGMVEVLPHLRDWEEIFGQRVSQILNEDGPSLEEHDDSLWAIEHGYRDQDPLEAFQAFVELRTALVERLGALESGDWNRTAILPKRGRVTLHWLMNNVCNHDAKHVVQARDVLA
;
A
#
# COMPACT_ATOMS: atom_id res chain seq x y z
N MET A 1 -5.40 15.73 -42.77
CA MET A 1 -6.17 14.57 -43.26
C MET A 1 -5.33 13.31 -43.07
N PHE A 2 -5.98 12.25 -42.61
CA PHE A 2 -5.50 10.88 -42.37
C PHE A 2 -4.78 10.59 -41.04
N THR A 3 -5.66 10.37 -40.05
CA THR A 3 -5.66 9.35 -38.99
C THR A 3 -5.05 8.00 -39.36
N HIS A 4 -4.61 7.26 -38.33
CA HIS A 4 -4.86 5.83 -37.97
C HIS A 4 -3.67 5.34 -37.11
N ALA A 5 -3.77 4.44 -36.14
CA ALA A 5 -4.84 3.88 -35.31
C ALA A 5 -4.10 3.03 -34.26
N ARG A 6 -4.53 3.07 -32.99
CA ARG A 6 -4.01 2.20 -31.93
C ARG A 6 -4.35 0.74 -32.22
N LYS A 7 -3.42 -0.17 -31.92
CA LYS A 7 -3.71 -1.61 -31.84
C LYS A 7 -3.28 -2.14 -30.48
N ALA A 8 -4.26 -2.46 -29.65
CA ALA A 8 -4.10 -3.19 -28.41
C ALA A 8 -4.00 -4.69 -28.69
N MET A 9 -3.07 -5.37 -28.01
CA MET A 9 -2.95 -6.83 -27.85
C MET A 9 -2.15 -7.05 -26.56
N ASN A 10 -2.38 -8.00 -25.66
CA ASN A 10 -3.48 -8.92 -25.35
C ASN A 10 -3.03 -9.55 -24.01
N ALA A 11 -3.65 -9.19 -22.87
CA ALA A 11 -3.33 -9.80 -21.57
C ALA A 11 -4.28 -10.99 -21.35
N ALA A 12 -3.72 -12.20 -21.23
CA ALA A 12 -4.48 -13.40 -20.94
C ALA A 12 -4.35 -13.72 -19.44
N CYS A 13 -5.44 -13.52 -18.70
CA CYS A 13 -5.69 -14.07 -17.38
C CYS A 13 -6.08 -15.55 -17.50
N PHE A 14 -5.67 -16.37 -16.53
CA PHE A 14 -6.15 -17.74 -16.36
C PHE A 14 -6.56 -17.95 -14.90
N ALA A 15 -7.84 -18.25 -14.67
CA ALA A 15 -8.38 -18.82 -13.44
C ALA A 15 -9.40 -19.90 -13.83
N PRO A 16 -9.46 -21.05 -13.14
CA PRO A 16 -10.43 -22.10 -13.48
C PRO A 16 -11.74 -21.99 -12.70
N ASP A 17 -12.77 -22.56 -13.35
CA ASP A 17 -14.21 -22.56 -13.09
C ASP A 17 -14.66 -23.40 -11.88
N HIS A 18 -15.87 -23.09 -11.37
CA HIS A 18 -16.84 -24.10 -10.94
C HIS A 18 -18.31 -23.61 -11.15
N ASP A 19 -19.05 -24.42 -11.93
CA ASP A 19 -20.51 -24.46 -12.15
C ASP A 19 -21.35 -24.42 -10.84
N GLY A 20 -22.62 -24.00 -10.75
CA GLY A 20 -23.68 -23.80 -11.74
C GLY A 20 -24.96 -24.56 -11.32
N GLY A 21 -26.08 -23.83 -11.08
CA GLY A 21 -27.47 -24.35 -10.98
C GLY A 21 -28.27 -23.78 -9.80
N GLY A 22 -29.51 -23.30 -9.89
CA GLY A 22 -30.47 -23.06 -10.98
C GLY A 22 -31.86 -22.66 -10.39
N ALA A 23 -32.56 -21.71 -11.05
CA ALA A 23 -34.00 -21.34 -11.09
C ALA A 23 -34.88 -21.41 -9.81
N GLY A 24 -35.62 -20.37 -9.37
CA GLY A 24 -36.78 -19.69 -10.00
C GLY A 24 -37.79 -19.22 -8.89
N PRO A 25 -38.84 -18.42 -9.19
CA PRO A 25 -39.25 -17.25 -8.38
C PRO A 25 -40.59 -17.35 -7.60
N ASP A 26 -40.82 -16.46 -6.62
CA ASP A 26 -41.91 -15.44 -6.55
C ASP A 26 -42.32 -15.02 -5.10
N ASP A 27 -42.72 -13.74 -5.00
CA ASP A 27 -43.56 -13.02 -4.04
C ASP A 27 -43.07 -12.60 -2.63
N SER A 28 -43.01 -11.28 -2.43
CA SER A 28 -42.91 -10.51 -1.17
C SER A 28 -44.31 -10.21 -0.58
N PRO A 29 -44.50 -9.54 0.58
CA PRO A 29 -43.55 -9.12 1.63
C PRO A 29 -43.97 -9.50 3.07
N ALA A 30 -43.01 -9.55 4.01
CA ALA A 30 -43.27 -9.29 5.42
C ALA A 30 -42.01 -8.77 6.14
N ALA A 31 -42.12 -7.61 6.76
CA ALA A 31 -41.24 -7.11 7.82
C ALA A 31 -42.12 -6.77 9.04
N PRO A 32 -41.61 -6.63 10.28
CA PRO A 32 -40.19 -6.57 10.66
C PRO A 32 -39.81 -7.50 11.82
N GLY A 33 -38.61 -8.07 11.76
CA GLY A 33 -37.92 -8.65 12.92
C GLY A 33 -36.61 -7.91 13.09
N ALA A 34 -36.45 -7.22 14.23
CA ALA A 34 -35.21 -6.58 14.63
C ALA A 34 -34.12 -7.65 14.71
N HIS A 35 -33.14 -7.58 13.80
CA HIS A 35 -31.88 -8.27 13.97
C HIS A 35 -30.91 -7.27 14.58
N ASP A 36 -30.62 -7.52 15.86
CA ASP A 36 -29.54 -6.89 16.59
C ASP A 36 -28.27 -6.84 15.75
N SER A 37 -27.70 -5.65 15.73
CA SER A 37 -26.40 -5.33 15.17
C SER A 37 -25.37 -6.33 15.71
N ILE A 38 -24.78 -7.14 14.83
CA ILE A 38 -23.61 -7.93 15.20
C ILE A 38 -22.42 -6.96 15.24
N ASP A 39 -22.10 -6.50 16.44
CA ASP A 39 -20.81 -5.90 16.79
C ASP A 39 -19.70 -6.96 16.61
N ALA A 40 -19.27 -7.20 15.38
CA ALA A 40 -18.19 -8.15 15.06
C ALA A 40 -16.77 -7.53 15.18
N ALA A 41 -16.61 -6.46 15.97
CA ALA A 41 -15.31 -5.81 16.20
C ALA A 41 -14.92 -5.74 17.70
N GLY A 42 -15.80 -6.13 18.61
CA GLY A 42 -15.53 -6.15 20.06
C GLY A 42 -15.04 -7.52 20.49
N ASP A 43 -13.71 -7.75 20.42
CA ASP A 43 -12.94 -8.67 21.29
C ASP A 43 -11.57 -9.08 20.73
N ARG A 44 -11.16 -8.58 19.54
CA ARG A 44 -9.77 -8.80 19.08
C ARG A 44 -8.80 -7.90 19.85
N GLU A 45 -7.78 -8.52 20.44
CA GLU A 45 -6.69 -7.86 21.17
C GLU A 45 -6.06 -6.74 20.32
N VAL A 46 -5.84 -5.57 20.93
CA VAL A 46 -5.23 -4.43 20.25
C VAL A 46 -3.80 -4.76 19.91
N MET A 47 -3.47 -4.73 18.63
CA MET A 47 -2.10 -4.95 18.21
C MET A 47 -1.29 -3.66 18.35
N THR A 48 -0.40 -3.66 19.34
CA THR A 48 0.41 -2.51 19.72
C THR A 48 1.81 -2.53 19.11
N VAL A 49 2.31 -3.72 18.75
CA VAL A 49 3.60 -3.95 18.08
C VAL A 49 3.47 -5.13 17.12
N ASP A 50 4.11 -5.07 15.95
CA ASP A 50 4.29 -6.27 15.11
C ASP A 50 5.57 -7.03 15.50
N GLU A 51 5.81 -8.19 14.87
CA GLU A 51 6.94 -9.08 15.16
C GLU A 51 8.33 -8.40 15.19
N SER A 52 8.47 -7.24 14.55
CA SER A 52 9.74 -6.50 14.46
C SER A 52 10.05 -5.67 15.71
N GLY A 53 9.03 -5.30 16.49
CA GLY A 53 9.17 -4.62 17.79
C GLY A 53 10.02 -3.34 17.81
N ARG A 54 10.08 -2.55 16.73
CA ARG A 54 10.85 -1.29 16.69
C ARG A 54 10.31 -0.28 17.72
N SER A 55 11.18 0.57 18.24
CA SER A 55 10.74 1.77 18.98
C SER A 55 10.22 2.83 18.02
N ILE A 56 9.49 3.82 18.54
CA ILE A 56 9.00 4.97 17.75
C ILE A 56 10.14 5.67 17.02
N GLU A 57 11.26 5.90 17.69
CA GLU A 57 12.44 6.54 17.11
C GLU A 57 13.03 5.70 15.98
N ALA A 58 13.08 4.37 16.16
CA ALA A 58 13.57 3.45 15.15
C ALA A 58 12.62 3.36 13.94
N VAL A 59 11.30 3.44 14.15
CA VAL A 59 10.32 3.53 13.06
C VAL A 59 10.57 4.78 12.23
N ILE A 60 10.61 5.97 12.86
CA ILE A 60 10.84 7.24 12.15
C ILE A 60 12.16 7.20 11.38
N ALA A 61 13.24 6.73 12.01
CA ALA A 61 14.55 6.63 11.38
C ALA A 61 14.56 5.64 10.19
N THR A 62 13.85 4.52 10.29
CA THR A 62 13.75 3.53 9.20
C THR A 62 12.97 4.07 8.02
N LEU A 63 11.83 4.74 8.27
CA LEU A 63 11.05 5.40 7.21
C LEU A 63 11.87 6.48 6.51
N ALA A 64 12.64 7.27 7.27
CA ALA A 64 13.50 8.31 6.74
C ALA A 64 14.67 7.76 5.89
N SER A 65 15.18 6.56 6.22
CA SER A 65 16.32 5.98 5.49
C SER A 65 15.91 5.30 4.17
N ALA A 66 14.68 4.77 4.07
CA ALA A 66 14.20 4.03 2.90
C ALA A 66 14.43 4.76 1.56
N PRO A 67 14.00 6.02 1.35
CA PRO A 67 14.28 6.73 0.10
C PRO A 67 15.77 6.98 -0.12
N ILE A 68 16.56 7.20 0.94
CA ILE A 68 18.01 7.41 0.84
C ILE A 68 18.68 6.12 0.33
N ASP A 69 18.31 4.97 0.89
CA ASP A 69 18.87 3.68 0.54
C ASP A 69 18.52 3.30 -0.90
N ILE A 70 17.27 3.54 -1.33
CA ILE A 70 16.85 3.33 -2.73
C ILE A 70 17.60 4.30 -3.66
N GLY A 71 17.72 5.57 -3.29
CA GLY A 71 18.41 6.60 -4.07
C GLY A 71 19.87 6.23 -4.36
N ARG A 72 20.57 5.59 -3.41
CA ARG A 72 21.94 5.10 -3.60
C ARG A 72 22.04 4.03 -4.70
N PHE A 73 21.01 3.20 -4.88
CA PHE A 73 21.00 2.20 -5.95
C PHE A 73 20.66 2.80 -7.31
N ILE A 74 19.82 3.85 -7.32
CA ILE A 74 19.42 4.59 -8.53
C ILE A 74 20.55 5.48 -9.06
N GLU A 75 21.42 5.98 -8.18
CA GLU A 75 22.50 6.89 -8.57
C GLU A 75 23.38 6.31 -9.68
N GLY A 76 23.51 7.06 -10.79
CA GLY A 76 24.33 6.67 -11.94
C GLY A 76 23.70 5.61 -12.86
N LYS A 77 22.45 5.20 -12.62
CA LYS A 77 21.71 4.27 -13.50
C LYS A 77 21.13 5.00 -14.71
N SER A 78 21.09 4.29 -15.83
CA SER A 78 20.45 4.78 -17.05
C SER A 78 18.95 4.50 -17.05
N ASP A 79 18.19 5.18 -17.91
CA ASP A 79 16.76 4.91 -18.10
C ASP A 79 16.51 3.42 -18.45
N ALA A 80 17.41 2.81 -19.22
CA ALA A 80 17.34 1.39 -19.56
C ALA A 80 17.51 0.48 -18.33
N ASP A 81 18.34 0.87 -17.36
CA ASP A 81 18.51 0.13 -16.10
C ASP A 81 17.27 0.26 -15.20
N LEU A 82 16.60 1.42 -15.21
CA LEU A 82 15.41 1.68 -14.40
C LEU A 82 14.13 1.10 -15.00
N THR A 83 14.10 0.87 -16.31
CA THR A 83 12.91 0.36 -17.03
C THR A 83 12.95 -1.13 -17.37
N ARG A 84 14.09 -1.80 -17.15
CA ARG A 84 14.19 -3.25 -17.35
C ARG A 84 13.40 -4.01 -16.27
N PRO A 85 12.81 -5.18 -16.62
CA PRO A 85 12.20 -6.07 -15.63
C PRO A 85 13.26 -6.66 -14.70
N ALA A 86 12.83 -7.16 -13.53
CA ALA A 86 13.68 -7.97 -12.67
C ALA A 86 14.11 -9.27 -13.38
N GLN A 87 15.25 -9.83 -12.97
CA GLN A 87 15.83 -11.02 -13.62
C GLN A 87 14.95 -12.26 -13.50
N ASP A 88 14.16 -12.35 -12.43
CA ASP A 88 13.20 -13.43 -12.18
C ASP A 88 11.86 -13.23 -12.91
N GLY A 89 11.73 -12.17 -13.71
CA GLY A 89 10.49 -11.79 -14.39
C GLY A 89 9.52 -11.01 -13.51
N GLY A 90 9.88 -10.72 -12.26
CA GLY A 90 9.12 -9.86 -11.37
C GLY A 90 9.23 -8.37 -11.70
N TRP A 91 8.75 -7.55 -10.76
CA TRP A 91 8.77 -6.09 -10.87
C TRP A 91 10.18 -5.52 -10.87
N GLY A 92 10.47 -4.68 -11.87
CA GLY A 92 11.65 -3.83 -11.91
C GLY A 92 11.40 -2.48 -11.25
N MET A 93 12.34 -1.55 -11.38
CA MET A 93 12.22 -0.24 -10.72
C MET A 93 11.06 0.60 -11.28
N VAL A 94 10.74 0.44 -12.57
CA VAL A 94 9.59 1.09 -13.21
C VAL A 94 8.25 0.71 -12.59
N GLU A 95 8.13 -0.46 -11.94
CA GLU A 95 6.95 -0.78 -11.13
C GLU A 95 7.12 -0.40 -9.65
N VAL A 96 8.30 -0.64 -9.08
CA VAL A 96 8.55 -0.46 -7.64
C VAL A 96 8.42 1.01 -7.22
N LEU A 97 8.91 1.96 -8.02
CA LEU A 97 8.95 3.38 -7.61
C LEU A 97 7.55 4.01 -7.60
N PRO A 98 6.70 3.82 -8.63
CA PRO A 98 5.30 4.25 -8.56
C PRO A 98 4.51 3.55 -7.44
N HIS A 99 4.75 2.27 -7.20
CA HIS A 99 4.11 1.52 -6.12
C HIS A 99 4.39 2.12 -4.74
N LEU A 100 5.65 2.45 -4.46
CA LEU A 100 6.05 3.11 -3.22
C LEU A 100 5.38 4.47 -3.05
N ARG A 101 5.32 5.28 -4.14
CA ARG A 101 4.63 6.57 -4.14
C ARG A 101 3.14 6.40 -3.81
N ASP A 102 2.43 5.51 -4.51
CA ASP A 102 0.98 5.34 -4.35
C ASP A 102 0.64 4.87 -2.93
N TRP A 103 1.43 3.95 -2.37
CA TRP A 103 1.27 3.53 -0.97
C TRP A 103 1.58 4.65 0.02
N GLU A 104 2.56 5.50 -0.25
CA GLU A 104 2.90 6.62 0.63
C GLU A 104 1.76 7.65 0.74
N GLU A 105 1.05 7.92 -0.36
CA GLU A 105 -0.15 8.76 -0.36
C GLU A 105 -1.23 8.19 0.58
N ILE A 106 -1.48 6.89 0.48
CA ILE A 106 -2.45 6.17 1.33
C ILE A 106 -2.01 6.17 2.79
N PHE A 107 -0.73 5.96 3.08
CA PHE A 107 -0.22 6.01 4.45
C PHE A 107 -0.38 7.41 5.05
N GLY A 108 -0.07 8.47 4.29
CA GLY A 108 -0.30 9.84 4.73
C GLY A 108 -1.77 10.12 5.08
N GLN A 109 -2.70 9.62 4.27
CA GLN A 109 -4.15 9.73 4.52
C GLN A 109 -4.56 8.94 5.77
N ARG A 110 -4.08 7.71 5.93
CA ARG A 110 -4.38 6.87 7.11
C ARG A 110 -3.87 7.49 8.40
N VAL A 111 -2.65 8.06 8.40
CA VAL A 111 -2.15 8.80 9.57
C VAL A 111 -3.05 9.99 9.88
N SER A 112 -3.57 10.70 8.87
CA SER A 112 -4.56 11.76 9.10
C SER A 112 -5.86 11.28 9.70
N GLN A 113 -6.42 10.18 9.22
CA GLN A 113 -7.64 9.61 9.78
C GLN A 113 -7.42 9.19 11.24
N ILE A 114 -6.34 8.44 11.53
CA ILE A 114 -6.03 7.97 12.89
C ILE A 114 -5.87 9.13 13.88
N LEU A 115 -5.22 10.22 13.48
CA LEU A 115 -4.98 11.36 14.37
C LEU A 115 -6.23 12.21 14.60
N ASN A 116 -7.14 12.28 13.63
CA ASN A 116 -8.30 13.16 13.70
C ASN A 116 -9.61 12.46 14.10
N GLU A 117 -9.66 11.13 14.04
CA GLU A 117 -10.86 10.34 14.31
C GLU A 117 -10.61 9.30 15.40
N ASP A 118 -11.66 8.92 16.12
CA ASP A 118 -11.58 7.96 17.23
C ASP A 118 -11.85 6.54 16.72
N GLY A 119 -10.77 5.78 16.48
CA GLY A 119 -10.88 4.39 16.04
C GLY A 119 -11.44 4.20 14.62
N PRO A 120 -11.02 4.99 13.61
CA PRO A 120 -11.60 4.90 12.27
C PRO A 120 -11.38 3.52 11.65
N SER A 121 -12.34 3.08 10.83
CA SER A 121 -12.14 1.92 9.96
C SER A 121 -11.44 2.36 8.68
N LEU A 122 -10.21 1.91 8.48
CA LEU A 122 -9.41 2.28 7.32
C LEU A 122 -9.82 1.43 6.11
N GLU A 123 -9.84 2.06 4.95
CA GLU A 123 -10.13 1.39 3.68
C GLU A 123 -9.08 0.32 3.36
N GLU A 124 -9.54 -0.81 2.84
CA GLU A 124 -8.66 -1.83 2.26
C GLU A 124 -8.37 -1.49 0.80
N HIS A 125 -7.10 -1.57 0.45
CA HIS A 125 -6.65 -1.42 -0.93
C HIS A 125 -6.13 -2.77 -1.41
N ASP A 126 -6.55 -3.15 -2.61
CA ASP A 126 -5.99 -4.27 -3.37
C ASP A 126 -5.08 -3.67 -4.44
N ASP A 127 -3.78 -3.85 -4.26
CA ASP A 127 -2.74 -3.32 -5.13
C ASP A 127 -2.29 -4.31 -6.22
N SER A 128 -2.92 -5.50 -6.28
CA SER A 128 -2.48 -6.59 -7.15
C SER A 128 -2.48 -6.24 -8.64
N LEU A 129 -3.31 -5.27 -9.05
CA LEU A 129 -3.43 -4.82 -10.44
C LEU A 129 -2.95 -3.38 -10.67
N TRP A 130 -2.49 -2.65 -9.65
CA TRP A 130 -2.13 -1.23 -9.79
C TRP A 130 -1.07 -0.97 -10.84
N ALA A 131 -0.07 -1.85 -10.97
CA ALA A 131 0.94 -1.70 -12.00
C ALA A 131 0.36 -1.63 -13.43
N ILE A 132 -0.77 -2.30 -13.66
CA ILE A 132 -1.50 -2.27 -14.92
C ILE A 132 -2.49 -1.10 -14.93
N GLU A 133 -3.31 -0.97 -13.88
CA GLU A 133 -4.40 0.01 -13.80
C GLU A 133 -3.89 1.46 -13.81
N HIS A 134 -2.77 1.71 -13.15
CA HIS A 134 -2.12 3.02 -13.11
C HIS A 134 -1.03 3.16 -14.19
N GLY A 135 -0.81 2.12 -15.00
CA GLY A 135 0.13 2.13 -16.11
C GLY A 135 1.57 2.44 -15.71
N TYR A 136 2.10 1.80 -14.66
CA TYR A 136 3.43 2.10 -14.11
C TYR A 136 4.55 2.07 -15.16
N ARG A 137 4.48 1.14 -16.12
CA ARG A 137 5.44 1.03 -17.23
C ARG A 137 5.46 2.21 -18.20
N ASP A 138 4.42 3.02 -18.20
CA ASP A 138 4.30 4.22 -19.04
C ASP A 138 4.71 5.50 -18.28
N GLN A 139 5.09 5.41 -17.00
CA GLN A 139 5.51 6.53 -16.16
C GLN A 139 7.03 6.71 -16.16
N ASP A 140 7.49 7.91 -15.82
CA ASP A 140 8.90 8.15 -15.53
C ASP A 140 9.24 7.63 -14.11
N PRO A 141 10.14 6.65 -13.96
CA PRO A 141 10.50 6.08 -12.66
C PRO A 141 11.13 7.11 -11.71
N LEU A 142 11.88 8.09 -12.22
CA LEU A 142 12.55 9.11 -11.41
C LEU A 142 11.56 10.16 -10.91
N GLU A 143 10.57 10.54 -11.72
CA GLU A 143 9.48 11.41 -11.26
C GLU A 143 8.67 10.73 -10.15
N ALA A 144 8.35 9.44 -10.31
CA ALA A 144 7.67 8.66 -9.28
C ALA A 144 8.48 8.57 -7.98
N PHE A 145 9.78 8.34 -8.09
CA PHE A 145 10.68 8.31 -6.93
C PHE A 145 10.78 9.66 -6.23
N GLN A 146 10.87 10.77 -6.98
CA GLN A 146 10.90 12.11 -6.40
C GLN A 146 9.61 12.41 -5.64
N ALA A 147 8.45 12.04 -6.19
CA ALA A 147 7.17 12.17 -5.48
C ALA A 147 7.13 11.33 -4.19
N PHE A 148 7.63 10.09 -4.23
CA PHE A 148 7.78 9.26 -3.02
C PHE A 148 8.67 9.92 -1.97
N VAL A 149 9.81 10.49 -2.36
CA VAL A 149 10.74 11.20 -1.45
C VAL A 149 10.05 12.39 -0.78
N GLU A 150 9.29 13.18 -1.53
CA GLU A 150 8.57 14.34 -1.01
C GLU A 150 7.49 13.93 -0.01
N LEU A 151 6.67 12.95 -0.37
CA LEU A 151 5.61 12.42 0.49
C LEU A 151 6.20 11.80 1.77
N ARG A 152 7.27 11.01 1.65
CA ARG A 152 7.95 10.39 2.79
C ARG A 152 8.57 11.42 3.71
N THR A 153 9.17 12.47 3.15
CA THR A 153 9.74 13.58 3.95
C THR A 153 8.65 14.24 4.79
N ALA A 154 7.52 14.60 4.17
CA ALA A 154 6.38 15.20 4.86
C ALA A 154 5.79 14.27 5.93
N LEU A 155 5.70 12.96 5.65
CA LEU A 155 5.21 11.99 6.62
C LEU A 155 6.16 11.87 7.82
N VAL A 156 7.47 11.77 7.58
CA VAL A 156 8.50 11.67 8.64
C VAL A 156 8.49 12.92 9.52
N GLU A 157 8.43 14.12 8.94
CA GLU A 157 8.33 15.38 9.68
C GLU A 157 7.10 15.41 10.58
N ARG A 158 5.95 14.99 10.04
CA ARG A 158 4.70 14.92 10.80
C ARG A 158 4.79 13.93 11.96
N LEU A 159 5.30 12.72 11.70
CA LEU A 159 5.46 11.67 12.72
C LEU A 159 6.42 12.10 13.83
N GLY A 160 7.49 12.83 13.49
CA GLY A 160 8.45 13.37 14.44
C GLY A 160 7.90 14.47 15.34
N ALA A 161 6.79 15.11 14.96
CA ALA A 161 6.12 16.14 15.75
C ALA A 161 5.04 15.59 16.71
N LEU A 162 4.72 14.30 16.64
CA LEU A 162 3.69 13.68 17.46
C LEU A 162 4.13 13.50 18.91
N GLU A 163 3.19 13.60 19.85
CA GLU A 163 3.43 13.22 21.23
C GLU A 163 3.42 11.71 21.38
N SER A 164 4.10 11.17 22.40
CA SER A 164 4.15 9.71 22.63
C SER A 164 2.77 9.07 22.80
N GLY A 165 1.76 9.84 23.26
CA GLY A 165 0.37 9.38 23.37
C GLY A 165 -0.30 9.14 22.02
N ASP A 166 0.02 9.95 21.00
CA ASP A 166 -0.60 9.87 19.67
C ASP A 166 -0.28 8.55 18.96
N TRP A 167 0.90 7.99 19.21
CA TRP A 167 1.33 6.70 18.67
C TRP A 167 0.47 5.52 19.14
N ASN A 168 -0.26 5.69 20.25
CA ASN A 168 -1.21 4.71 20.77
C ASN A 168 -2.64 4.88 20.22
N ARG A 169 -2.91 5.93 19.42
CA ARG A 169 -4.21 6.08 18.75
C ARG A 169 -4.46 4.88 17.86
N THR A 170 -5.71 4.43 17.83
CA THR A 170 -6.11 3.18 17.19
C THR A 170 -6.90 3.40 15.91
N ALA A 171 -6.85 2.41 15.03
CA ALA A 171 -7.74 2.25 13.88
C ALA A 171 -8.17 0.78 13.74
N ILE A 172 -9.19 0.53 12.93
CA ILE A 172 -9.60 -0.81 12.50
C ILE A 172 -9.12 -1.05 11.08
N LEU A 173 -8.36 -2.12 10.88
CA LEU A 173 -8.05 -2.68 9.56
C LEU A 173 -8.97 -3.89 9.34
N PRO A 174 -9.84 -3.94 8.32
CA PRO A 174 -10.91 -4.95 8.26
C PRO A 174 -10.43 -6.42 8.34
N LYS A 175 -9.35 -6.78 7.63
CA LYS A 175 -8.73 -8.13 7.70
C LYS A 175 -7.91 -8.40 8.96
N ARG A 176 -7.50 -7.37 9.70
CA ARG A 176 -6.50 -7.50 10.77
C ARG A 176 -7.05 -7.19 12.17
N GLY A 177 -8.14 -6.43 12.26
CA GLY A 177 -8.72 -5.95 13.51
C GLY A 177 -8.12 -4.61 13.96
N ARG A 178 -8.18 -4.37 15.28
CA ARG A 178 -7.75 -3.10 15.88
C ARG A 178 -6.23 -3.01 15.98
N VAL A 179 -5.66 -1.92 15.46
CA VAL A 179 -4.23 -1.64 15.44
C VAL A 179 -3.94 -0.25 15.97
N THR A 180 -2.71 -0.01 16.41
CA THR A 180 -2.21 1.34 16.76
C THR A 180 -1.54 2.02 15.57
N LEU A 181 -1.37 3.35 15.64
CA LEU A 181 -0.52 4.09 14.70
C LEU A 181 0.91 3.54 14.68
N HIS A 182 1.46 3.20 15.85
CA HIS A 182 2.78 2.60 15.96
C HIS A 182 2.90 1.28 15.19
N TRP A 183 1.93 0.38 15.38
CA TRP A 183 1.85 -0.86 14.63
C TRP A 183 1.81 -0.60 13.11
N LEU A 184 0.96 0.35 12.67
CA LEU A 184 0.79 0.68 11.26
C LEU A 184 2.11 1.15 10.64
N MET A 185 2.79 2.13 11.25
CA MET A 185 4.05 2.69 10.72
C MET A 185 5.20 1.69 10.76
N ASN A 186 5.22 0.79 11.75
CA ASN A 186 6.18 -0.29 11.76
C ASN A 186 5.92 -1.32 10.63
N ASN A 187 4.65 -1.53 10.25
CA ASN A 187 4.33 -2.35 9.08
C ASN A 187 4.79 -1.69 7.77
N VAL A 188 4.70 -0.36 7.67
CA VAL A 188 5.27 0.40 6.54
C VAL A 188 6.79 0.21 6.46
N CYS A 189 7.51 0.23 7.58
CA CYS A 189 8.96 -0.07 7.58
C CYS A 189 9.28 -1.46 7.00
N ASN A 190 8.44 -2.46 7.30
CA ASN A 190 8.61 -3.81 6.79
C ASN A 190 8.27 -3.95 5.31
N HIS A 191 7.31 -3.16 4.83
CA HIS A 191 7.02 -3.02 3.41
C HIS A 191 8.21 -2.41 2.66
N ASP A 192 8.70 -1.26 3.13
CA ASP A 192 9.82 -0.56 2.51
C ASP A 192 11.09 -1.42 2.48
N ALA A 193 11.39 -2.14 3.55
CA ALA A 193 12.55 -3.03 3.62
C ALA A 193 12.57 -4.09 2.50
N LYS A 194 11.39 -4.61 2.11
CA LYS A 194 11.28 -5.56 0.98
C LYS A 194 11.66 -4.88 -0.34
N HIS A 195 11.18 -3.66 -0.55
CA HIS A 195 11.46 -2.92 -1.78
C HIS A 195 12.87 -2.34 -1.84
N VAL A 196 13.50 -2.02 -0.70
CA VAL A 196 14.94 -1.69 -0.64
C VAL A 196 15.79 -2.88 -1.09
N VAL A 197 15.47 -4.09 -0.62
CA VAL A 197 16.13 -5.33 -1.05
C VAL A 197 15.90 -5.58 -2.53
N GLN A 198 14.66 -5.42 -3.00
CA GLN A 198 14.32 -5.56 -4.42
C GLN A 198 15.08 -4.56 -5.29
N ALA A 199 15.20 -3.29 -4.87
CA ALA A 199 15.95 -2.27 -5.58
C ALA A 199 17.43 -2.63 -5.70
N ARG A 200 18.05 -3.09 -4.59
CA ARG A 200 19.42 -3.62 -4.60
C ARG A 200 19.58 -4.73 -5.63
N ASP A 201 18.68 -5.71 -5.63
CA ASP A 201 18.82 -6.92 -6.45
C ASP A 201 18.55 -6.64 -7.94
N VAL A 202 17.61 -5.74 -8.24
CA VAL A 202 17.31 -5.31 -9.62
C VAL A 202 18.44 -4.46 -10.22
N LEU A 203 19.12 -3.66 -9.39
CA LEU A 203 20.13 -2.69 -9.84
C LEU A 203 21.58 -3.11 -9.55
N ALA A 204 21.81 -4.31 -9.02
CA ALA A 204 23.14 -4.90 -8.85
C ALA A 204 23.86 -5.14 -10.19
#